data_AF-A0A1E3WIA5-F1
#
_entry.id   AF-A0A1E3WIA5-F1
#
_cell.length_a   1.000
_cell.length_b   1.000
_cell.length_c   1.000
_cell.angle_alpha   90.00
_cell.angle_beta   90.00
_cell.angle_gamma   90.00
#
_symmetry.space_group_name_H-M   'P 1'
#
loop_
_entity.id
_entity.type
_entity.pdbx_description
1 polymer ?
#
loop_
_entity_poly.entity_id
_entity_poly.type
_entity_poly.pdbx_seq_one_letter_code
_entity_poly.pdbx_strand_id
1 'polypeptide(L)'
;MKKGIVVGLTLGIGVVMMVASKYQVLGLGNSAAFPKLPDTPGFAVSTEFDGEWAGRRIDVSKNWICDNTTITGTVVDGFAHLTLTYNGTPLKGWIDEQGLLTLYASNERWDYRFKATASGNQIQGDWFLTNGPCKGSWYVERS
;
A
#
# COMPACT_ATOMS: atom_id res chain seq x y z
N MET A 1 57.68 27.09 5.82
CA MET A 1 57.08 25.78 6.16
C MET A 1 55.73 26.03 6.83
N LYS A 2 54.73 25.23 6.44
CA LYS A 2 53.37 24.99 6.99
C LYS A 2 53.15 25.53 8.43
N LYS A 3 51.97 26.07 8.81
CA LYS A 3 50.66 25.39 8.79
C LYS A 3 49.54 26.44 8.89
N GLY A 4 48.66 26.46 7.89
CA GLY A 4 47.38 27.12 7.96
C GLY A 4 46.27 26.17 8.43
N ILE A 5 45.18 26.80 8.87
CA ILE A 5 43.79 26.31 8.87
C ILE A 5 43.47 25.24 9.92
N VAL A 6 43.09 25.71 11.10
CA VAL A 6 42.14 25.02 11.99
C VAL A 6 41.21 26.08 12.58
N VAL A 7 40.20 26.54 11.83
CA VAL A 7 38.89 26.97 12.37
C VAL A 7 37.93 26.98 11.18
N GLY A 8 37.20 25.89 10.98
CA GLY A 8 36.26 25.78 9.87
C GLY A 8 35.41 24.52 9.96
N LEU A 9 34.94 24.18 11.16
CA LEU A 9 34.16 22.95 11.39
C LEU A 9 32.95 23.12 12.33
N THR A 10 32.55 24.35 12.64
CA THR A 10 31.40 24.60 13.52
C THR A 10 30.24 25.36 12.87
N LEU A 11 30.42 25.91 11.67
CA LEU A 11 29.36 26.64 10.95
C LEU A 11 28.57 25.79 9.94
N GLY A 12 28.93 24.51 9.76
CA GLY A 12 28.22 23.61 8.83
C GLY A 12 26.97 22.95 9.43
N ILE A 13 26.91 22.74 10.74
CA ILE A 13 25.84 21.95 11.37
C ILE A 13 24.54 22.76 11.47
N GLY A 14 24.61 24.06 11.79
CA GLY A 14 23.42 24.90 11.93
C GLY A 14 22.64 25.10 10.62
N VAL A 15 23.35 25.29 9.51
CA VAL A 15 22.73 25.45 8.18
C VAL A 15 22.16 24.12 7.68
N VAL A 16 22.86 23.00 7.89
CA VAL A 16 22.35 21.67 7.53
C VAL A 16 21.08 21.33 8.31
N MET A 17 20.98 21.69 9.61
CA MET A 17 19.77 21.47 10.40
C MET A 17 18.58 22.35 9.96
N MET A 18 18.81 23.61 9.58
CA MET A 18 17.74 24.50 9.07
C MET A 18 17.26 24.11 7.66
N VAL A 19 18.14 23.60 6.80
CA VAL A 19 17.75 23.09 5.48
C VAL A 19 17.03 21.74 5.64
N ALA A 20 17.47 20.86 6.55
CA ALA A 20 16.80 19.59 6.81
C ALA A 20 15.37 19.75 7.35
N SER A 21 15.09 20.78 8.18
CA SER A 21 13.74 21.05 8.68
C SER A 21 12.80 21.59 7.59
N LYS A 22 13.35 22.31 6.59
CA LYS A 22 12.58 22.84 5.45
C LYS A 22 12.29 21.78 4.38
N TYR A 23 13.12 20.74 4.28
CA TYR A 23 13.03 19.68 3.26
C TYR A 23 12.54 18.32 3.77
N GLN A 24 12.04 18.19 5.01
CA GLN A 24 11.54 16.92 5.57
C GLN A 24 12.53 15.74 5.37
N VAL A 25 13.84 16.01 5.34
CA VAL A 25 14.88 14.97 5.08
C VAL A 25 15.09 14.08 6.32
N LEU A 26 14.47 14.44 7.44
CA LEU A 26 14.30 13.58 8.60
C LEU A 26 12.88 13.02 8.52
N GLY A 27 12.75 11.82 7.96
CA GLY A 27 11.51 11.06 7.78
C GLY A 27 10.82 10.63 9.08
N LEU A 28 10.66 11.55 10.04
CA LEU A 28 9.64 11.48 11.08
C LEU A 28 8.33 11.99 10.47
N GLY A 29 7.92 11.37 9.36
CA GLY A 29 6.63 11.63 8.74
C GLY A 29 5.55 11.01 9.61
N ASN A 30 4.60 11.82 10.06
CA ASN A 30 3.35 11.39 10.67
C ASN A 30 2.86 10.09 10.00
N SER A 31 2.78 9.01 10.78
CA SER A 31 2.21 7.74 10.31
C SER A 31 0.85 8.07 9.70
N ALA A 32 0.72 7.93 8.37
CA ALA A 32 -0.53 8.23 7.69
C ALA A 32 -1.64 7.42 8.37
N ALA A 33 -2.71 8.10 8.81
CA ALA A 33 -3.80 7.45 9.52
C ALA A 33 -4.30 6.21 8.76
N PHE A 34 -4.79 5.22 9.51
CA PHE A 34 -5.36 4.02 8.91
C PHE A 34 -6.48 4.43 7.95
N PRO A 35 -6.44 3.99 6.67
CA PRO A 35 -7.31 4.52 5.65
C PRO A 35 -8.68 3.88 5.81
N LYS A 36 -9.73 4.70 5.77
CA LYS A 36 -11.11 4.21 5.80
C LYS A 36 -11.67 4.18 4.39
N LEU A 37 -12.43 3.12 4.09
CA LEU A 37 -13.24 3.06 2.88
C LEU A 37 -14.19 4.27 2.91
N PRO A 38 -14.24 5.09 1.84
CA PRO A 38 -15.22 6.17 1.76
C PRO A 38 -16.65 5.61 1.64
N ASP A 39 -17.66 6.37 2.01
CA ASP A 39 -19.06 5.91 1.92
C ASP A 39 -19.54 5.72 0.48
N THR A 40 -18.97 6.49 -0.46
CA THR A 40 -19.26 6.43 -1.89
C THR A 40 -17.99 6.64 -2.73
N PRO A 41 -17.89 6.05 -3.93
CA PRO A 41 -16.78 6.32 -4.84
C PRO A 41 -16.84 7.76 -5.35
N GLY A 42 -15.67 8.42 -5.46
CA GLY A 42 -15.53 9.77 -6.02
C GLY A 42 -15.32 9.76 -7.54
N PHE A 43 -15.60 8.65 -8.21
CA PHE A 43 -15.32 8.39 -9.62
C PHE A 43 -16.40 7.47 -10.20
N ALA A 44 -16.46 7.39 -11.54
CA ALA A 44 -17.32 6.45 -12.24
C ALA A 44 -16.80 5.01 -12.05
N VAL A 45 -17.69 4.11 -11.65
CA VAL A 45 -17.36 2.72 -11.33
C VAL A 45 -17.55 1.84 -12.56
N SER A 46 -16.62 0.91 -12.79
CA SER A 46 -16.74 -0.09 -13.86
C SER A 46 -17.38 -1.38 -13.35
N THR A 47 -18.40 -1.87 -14.06
CA THR A 47 -19.01 -3.19 -13.84
C THR A 47 -18.41 -4.28 -14.73
N GLU A 48 -17.43 -3.94 -15.59
CA GLU A 48 -16.75 -4.90 -16.47
C GLU A 48 -16.06 -6.02 -15.68
N PHE A 49 -15.67 -5.70 -14.44
CA PHE A 49 -14.89 -6.57 -13.56
C PHE A 49 -15.74 -7.40 -12.60
N ASP A 50 -17.07 -7.37 -12.73
CA ASP A 50 -17.96 -8.16 -11.89
C ASP A 50 -17.71 -9.67 -12.06
N GLY A 51 -17.80 -10.41 -10.96
CA GLY A 51 -17.59 -11.86 -10.93
C GLY A 51 -16.97 -12.37 -9.63
N GLU A 52 -16.66 -13.67 -9.64
CA GLU A 52 -15.93 -14.37 -8.58
C GLU A 52 -14.42 -14.33 -8.87
N TRP A 53 -13.62 -14.12 -7.84
CA TRP A 53 -12.18 -13.88 -7.96
C TRP A 53 -11.40 -14.71 -6.94
N ALA A 54 -10.29 -15.31 -7.39
CA ALA A 54 -9.41 -16.09 -6.53
C ALA A 54 -7.94 -15.90 -6.92
N GLY A 55 -7.05 -15.92 -5.92
CA GLY A 55 -5.62 -15.76 -6.15
C GLY A 55 -4.86 -15.67 -4.84
N ARG A 56 -3.83 -14.82 -4.79
CA ARG A 56 -2.93 -14.72 -3.62
C ARG A 56 -2.12 -13.45 -3.58
N ARG A 57 -1.66 -13.09 -2.37
CA ARG A 57 -0.49 -12.23 -2.18
C ARG A 57 0.80 -13.03 -2.15
N ILE A 58 1.83 -12.45 -2.74
CA ILE A 58 3.20 -12.94 -2.85
C ILE A 58 4.06 -12.03 -1.96
N ASP A 59 4.76 -12.60 -0.98
CA ASP A 59 5.75 -11.85 -0.19
C ASP A 59 7.08 -11.71 -0.93
N VAL A 60 7.67 -10.51 -0.86
CA VAL A 60 9.04 -10.26 -1.35
C VAL A 60 9.98 -9.77 -0.23
N SER A 61 9.48 -9.73 1.01
CA SER A 61 10.18 -9.17 2.17
C SER A 61 11.22 -10.13 2.75
N LYS A 62 11.16 -11.43 2.38
CA LYS A 62 12.05 -12.50 2.88
C LYS A 62 12.07 -12.60 4.40
N ASN A 63 10.97 -12.23 5.04
CA ASN A 63 10.80 -12.32 6.49
C ASN A 63 9.83 -13.46 6.79
N TRP A 64 10.20 -14.33 7.72
CA TRP A 64 9.47 -15.56 8.05
C TRP A 64 8.05 -15.32 8.58
N ILE A 65 7.72 -14.11 9.04
CA ILE A 65 6.34 -13.77 9.46
C ILE A 65 5.44 -13.35 8.28
N CYS A 66 6.01 -13.15 7.09
CA CYS A 66 5.32 -12.62 5.93
C CYS A 66 4.98 -13.75 4.96
N ASP A 67 4.03 -14.61 5.34
CA ASP A 67 3.67 -15.75 4.49
C ASP A 67 2.83 -15.35 3.28
N ASN A 68 2.86 -16.15 2.22
CA ASN A 68 1.91 -16.04 1.13
C ASN A 68 0.49 -16.32 1.65
N THR A 69 -0.52 -15.69 1.07
CA THR A 69 -1.90 -15.84 1.53
C THR A 69 -2.86 -15.85 0.35
N THR A 70 -3.78 -16.80 0.35
CA THR A 70 -4.86 -16.87 -0.63
C THR A 70 -5.82 -15.69 -0.46
N ILE A 71 -6.26 -15.14 -1.59
CA ILE A 71 -7.26 -14.08 -1.65
C ILE A 71 -8.44 -14.62 -2.43
N THR A 72 -9.64 -14.47 -1.90
CA THR A 72 -10.88 -14.86 -2.58
C THR A 72 -11.96 -13.81 -2.36
N GLY A 73 -12.90 -13.68 -3.28
CA GLY A 73 -14.09 -12.87 -3.07
C GLY A 73 -14.75 -12.49 -4.38
N THR A 74 -15.53 -11.42 -4.35
CA THR A 74 -16.38 -11.02 -5.47
C THR A 74 -16.17 -9.57 -5.85
N VAL A 75 -16.54 -9.24 -7.08
CA VAL A 75 -16.82 -7.88 -7.52
C VAL A 75 -18.29 -7.85 -7.96
N VAL A 76 -19.05 -6.92 -7.40
CA VAL A 76 -20.49 -6.74 -7.71
C VAL A 76 -20.75 -5.25 -7.86
N ASP A 77 -21.35 -4.84 -8.97
CA ASP A 77 -21.57 -3.43 -9.31
C ASP A 77 -20.25 -2.61 -9.22
N GLY A 78 -19.14 -3.23 -9.64
CA GLY A 78 -17.78 -2.70 -9.56
C GLY A 78 -17.22 -2.50 -8.15
N PHE A 79 -17.93 -2.97 -7.12
CA PHE A 79 -17.44 -3.01 -5.75
C PHE A 79 -16.76 -4.35 -5.46
N ALA A 80 -15.44 -4.30 -5.27
CA ALA A 80 -14.63 -5.43 -4.87
C ALA A 80 -14.77 -5.69 -3.37
N HIS A 81 -15.09 -6.94 -3.03
CA HIS A 81 -15.08 -7.47 -1.67
C HIS A 81 -14.27 -8.76 -1.64
N LEU A 82 -12.98 -8.63 -1.32
CA LEU A 82 -12.03 -9.73 -1.23
C LEU A 82 -11.70 -10.04 0.24
N THR A 83 -11.20 -11.24 0.51
CA THR A 83 -10.84 -11.70 1.86
C THR A 83 -9.46 -12.35 1.85
N LEU A 84 -8.61 -11.94 2.78
CA LEU A 84 -7.37 -12.64 3.10
C LEU A 84 -7.71 -13.88 3.94
N THR A 85 -7.55 -15.08 3.38
CA THR A 85 -8.06 -16.30 4.02
C THR A 85 -7.36 -16.64 5.34
N TYR A 86 -6.09 -16.27 5.52
CA TYR A 86 -5.32 -16.64 6.71
C TYR A 86 -5.85 -16.02 8.01
N ASN A 87 -6.41 -14.81 7.95
CA ASN A 87 -6.89 -14.07 9.12
C ASN A 87 -8.30 -13.50 8.93
N GLY A 88 -8.97 -13.84 7.83
CA GLY A 88 -10.31 -13.37 7.51
C GLY A 88 -10.42 -11.86 7.30
N THR A 89 -9.32 -11.14 7.04
CA THR A 89 -9.39 -9.68 6.85
C THR A 89 -10.08 -9.35 5.53
N PRO A 90 -11.24 -8.67 5.55
CA PRO A 90 -11.87 -8.18 4.33
C PRO A 90 -11.09 -6.99 3.78
N LEU A 91 -10.99 -6.96 2.46
CA LEU A 91 -10.40 -5.93 1.62
C LEU A 91 -11.51 -5.43 0.70
N LYS A 92 -11.80 -4.13 0.76
CA LYS A 92 -12.95 -3.54 0.05
C LYS A 92 -12.54 -2.34 -0.77
N GLY A 93 -13.16 -2.11 -1.92
CA GLY A 93 -12.89 -0.94 -2.75
C GLY A 93 -13.69 -0.95 -4.04
N TRP A 94 -13.74 0.19 -4.73
CA TRP A 94 -14.35 0.30 -6.05
C TRP A 94 -13.29 0.28 -7.14
N ILE A 95 -13.64 -0.29 -8.29
CA ILE A 95 -12.83 -0.29 -9.50
C ILE A 95 -13.34 0.83 -10.43
N ASP A 96 -12.46 1.72 -10.87
CA ASP A 96 -12.83 2.77 -11.82
C ASP A 96 -12.91 2.27 -13.28
N GLU A 97 -13.38 3.13 -14.18
CA GLU A 97 -13.44 2.85 -15.63
C GLU A 97 -12.09 2.57 -16.29
N GLN A 98 -10.98 2.94 -15.64
CA GLN A 98 -9.62 2.64 -16.10
C GLN A 98 -9.05 1.36 -15.47
N GLY A 99 -9.84 0.68 -14.64
CA GLY A 99 -9.45 -0.52 -13.92
C GLY A 99 -8.64 -0.26 -12.65
N LEU A 100 -8.44 0.99 -12.21
CA LEU A 100 -7.69 1.26 -10.98
C LEU A 100 -8.50 0.84 -9.76
N LEU A 101 -7.82 0.23 -8.80
CA LEU A 101 -8.40 -0.28 -7.57
C LEU A 101 -7.49 0.08 -6.38
N THR A 102 -8.08 0.67 -5.35
CA THR A 102 -7.49 0.75 -4.01
C THR A 102 -8.35 -0.06 -3.06
N LEU A 103 -7.74 -1.02 -2.37
CA LEU A 103 -8.44 -1.82 -1.37
C LEU A 103 -8.14 -1.29 0.04
N TYR A 104 -9.21 -1.11 0.80
CA TYR A 104 -9.23 -0.70 2.18
C TYR A 104 -9.42 -1.94 3.05
N ALA A 105 -8.43 -2.25 3.87
CA ALA A 105 -8.53 -3.30 4.86
C ALA A 105 -9.38 -2.83 6.06
N SER A 106 -9.95 -3.76 6.81
CA SER A 106 -10.65 -3.46 8.08
C SER A 106 -9.81 -3.75 9.33
N ASN A 107 -8.60 -4.28 9.15
CA ASN A 107 -7.75 -4.72 10.25
C ASN A 107 -6.63 -3.72 10.54
N GLU A 108 -6.89 -2.80 11.48
CA GLU A 108 -5.95 -1.74 11.88
C GLU A 108 -4.63 -2.30 12.44
N ARG A 109 -4.66 -3.48 13.07
CA ARG A 109 -3.47 -4.11 13.65
C ARG A 109 -2.40 -4.38 12.60
N TRP A 110 -2.78 -4.68 11.37
CA TRP A 110 -1.86 -5.02 10.29
C TRP A 110 -1.67 -3.88 9.27
N ASP A 111 -2.39 -2.76 9.42
CA ASP A 111 -2.34 -1.56 8.57
C ASP A 111 -1.95 -1.82 7.09
N TYR A 112 -2.72 -2.71 6.46
CA TYR A 112 -2.53 -3.13 5.09
C TYR A 112 -2.85 -2.01 4.10
N ARG A 113 -1.98 -1.88 3.09
CA ARG A 113 -2.18 -0.98 1.95
C ARG A 113 -2.13 -1.81 0.67
N PHE A 114 -3.17 -1.72 -0.14
CA PHE A 114 -3.31 -2.48 -1.38
C PHE A 114 -3.67 -1.53 -2.52
N LYS A 115 -2.95 -1.65 -3.63
CA LYS A 115 -3.26 -0.99 -4.90
C LYS A 115 -3.18 -1.99 -6.03
N ALA A 116 -4.02 -1.82 -7.05
CA ALA A 116 -4.06 -2.70 -8.20
C ALA A 116 -4.63 -2.03 -9.43
N THR A 117 -4.47 -2.74 -10.55
CA THR A 117 -5.16 -2.49 -11.80
C THR A 117 -5.86 -3.77 -12.25
N ALA A 118 -7.11 -3.64 -12.67
CA ALA A 118 -7.94 -4.65 -13.26
C ALA A 118 -7.81 -4.57 -14.79
N SER A 119 -7.61 -5.72 -15.45
CA SER A 119 -7.57 -5.83 -16.90
C SER A 119 -8.03 -7.22 -17.33
N GLY A 120 -9.14 -7.28 -18.07
CA GLY A 120 -9.78 -8.54 -18.46
C GLY A 120 -10.13 -9.42 -17.25
N ASN A 121 -9.53 -10.61 -17.20
CA ASN A 121 -9.79 -11.60 -16.15
C ASN A 121 -8.76 -11.58 -15.01
N GLN A 122 -7.99 -10.51 -14.87
CA GLN A 122 -6.97 -10.40 -13.83
C GLN A 122 -7.03 -9.04 -13.12
N ILE A 123 -6.90 -9.07 -11.79
CA ILE A 123 -6.62 -7.89 -10.97
C ILE A 123 -5.28 -8.13 -10.30
N GLN A 124 -4.34 -7.20 -10.45
CA GLN A 124 -3.01 -7.36 -9.87
C GLN A 124 -2.41 -6.03 -9.42
N GLY A 125 -1.52 -6.10 -8.44
CA GLY A 125 -0.74 -4.94 -8.01
C GLY A 125 0.10 -5.21 -6.78
N ASP A 126 0.31 -4.18 -5.98
CA ASP A 126 1.23 -4.17 -4.86
C ASP A 126 0.49 -4.06 -3.53
N TRP A 127 1.12 -4.60 -2.49
CA TRP A 127 0.67 -4.49 -1.12
C TRP A 127 1.83 -4.27 -0.14
N PHE A 128 1.55 -3.62 0.99
CA PHE A 128 2.50 -3.46 2.09
C PHE A 128 1.80 -3.18 3.43
N LEU A 129 2.49 -3.42 4.54
CA LEU A 129 2.10 -2.93 5.86
C LEU A 129 2.81 -1.59 6.13
N THR A 130 2.12 -0.60 6.65
CA THR A 130 2.78 0.63 7.13
C THR A 130 3.43 0.44 8.51
N ASN A 131 2.94 -0.52 9.29
CA ASN A 131 3.33 -0.79 10.67
C ASN A 131 4.11 -2.10 10.83
N GLY A 132 4.60 -2.67 9.73
CA GLY A 132 5.33 -3.92 9.71
C GLY A 132 6.25 -4.05 8.49
N PRO A 133 7.08 -5.11 8.43
CA PRO A 133 8.07 -5.27 7.37
C PRO A 133 7.51 -5.87 6.08
N CYS A 134 6.29 -6.40 6.11
CA CYS A 134 5.75 -7.22 5.02
C CYS A 134 5.26 -6.37 3.84
N LYS A 135 5.60 -6.80 2.63
CA LYS A 135 5.22 -6.21 1.35
C LYS A 135 5.39 -7.20 0.21
N GLY A 136 4.80 -6.88 -0.93
CA GLY A 136 5.04 -7.59 -2.18
C GLY A 136 3.96 -7.30 -3.19
N SER A 137 3.73 -8.27 -4.08
CA SER A 137 2.69 -8.20 -5.10
C SER A 137 1.52 -9.10 -4.74
N TRP A 138 0.39 -8.90 -5.40
CA TRP A 138 -0.77 -9.76 -5.28
C TRP A 138 -1.50 -9.81 -6.60
N TYR A 139 -2.24 -10.88 -6.81
CA TYR A 139 -3.12 -11.02 -7.96
C TYR A 139 -4.32 -11.89 -7.62
N VAL A 140 -5.42 -11.66 -8.33
CA VAL A 140 -6.58 -12.54 -8.39
C VAL A 140 -7.03 -12.68 -9.84
N GLU A 141 -7.55 -13.86 -10.17
CA GLU A 141 -8.08 -14.20 -11.49
C GLU A 141 -9.56 -14.50 -11.38
N ARG A 142 -10.31 -14.10 -12.40
CA ARG A 142 -11.75 -14.34 -12.47
C ARG A 142 -12.00 -15.83 -12.70
N SER A 143 -12.83 -16.43 -11.86
CA SER A 143 -13.20 -17.86 -11.93
C SER A 143 -14.38 -18.10 -12.87
#